data_AF-A0A9D4WMR2-F1
#
_entry.id   AF-A0A9D4WMR2-F1
#
_cell.length_a   1.000
_cell.length_b   1.000
_cell.length_c   1.000
_cell.angle_alpha   90.00
_cell.angle_beta   90.00
_cell.angle_gamma   90.00
#
_symmetry.space_group_name_H-M   'P 1'
#
loop_
_entity.id
_entity.type
_entity.pdbx_description
1 polymer ?
#
loop_
_entity_poly.entity_id
_entity_poly.type
_entity_poly.pdbx_seq_one_letter_code
_entity_poly.pdbx_strand_id
1 'polypeptide(L)'
;MCICIREHSIREMKRSRDTEKRSEINSAIEELSVLVIVKPGENHEAAPARIPTKPFLSLCYMILQVLDKVGPTMVVIRQDIDQNIKRLEAMYESNPLINSNLVEILKSETSKGIAKKRISGSKSFVWLTRSLDLTSALLQALLVKEPKKNMEQAVQESYDATLKPWHGWISSAAFRVIITISSVSFLSFFNVELLSIAHSS
;
A
#
# COMPACT_ATOMS: atom_id res chain seq x y z
N MET A 1 36.42 27.34 -11.76
CA MET A 1 35.05 27.91 -11.80
C MET A 1 33.98 26.86 -12.11
N CYS A 2 34.15 25.98 -13.10
CA CYS A 2 33.13 24.97 -13.48
C CYS A 2 32.78 23.92 -12.42
N ILE A 3 33.72 23.52 -11.55
CA ILE A 3 33.46 22.51 -10.50
C ILE A 3 32.53 23.06 -9.40
N CYS A 4 32.74 24.29 -8.93
CA CYS A 4 31.84 24.93 -7.95
C CYS A 4 30.42 25.13 -8.48
N ILE A 5 30.27 25.47 -9.77
CA ILE A 5 28.94 25.64 -10.39
C ILE A 5 28.21 24.30 -10.44
N ARG A 6 28.92 23.20 -10.76
CA ARG A 6 28.34 21.85 -10.79
C ARG A 6 27.94 21.36 -9.41
N GLU A 7 28.75 21.61 -8.38
CA GLU A 7 28.39 21.28 -7.00
C GLU A 7 27.20 22.11 -6.49
N HIS A 8 27.17 23.40 -6.82
CA HIS A 8 26.04 24.27 -6.47
C HIS A 8 24.74 23.79 -7.12
N SER A 9 24.78 23.44 -8.41
CA SER A 9 23.64 22.90 -9.15
C SER A 9 23.15 21.56 -8.59
N ILE A 10 24.06 20.66 -8.19
CA ILE A 10 23.70 19.39 -7.55
C ILE A 10 23.04 19.60 -6.18
N ARG A 11 23.51 20.58 -5.39
CA ARG A 11 22.93 20.91 -4.07
C ARG A 11 21.53 21.50 -4.23
N GLU A 12 21.32 22.37 -5.20
CA GLU A 12 20.00 22.95 -5.52
C GLU A 12 19.01 21.87 -6.01
N MET A 13 19.43 20.96 -6.89
CA MET A 13 18.59 19.83 -7.33
C MET A 13 18.27 18.84 -6.20
N LYS A 14 19.18 18.68 -5.23
CA LYS A 14 18.92 17.86 -4.04
C LYS A 14 17.93 18.53 -3.11
N ARG A 15 18.09 19.84 -2.87
CA ARG A 15 17.17 20.66 -2.06
C ARG A 15 15.76 20.67 -2.66
N SER A 16 15.63 20.86 -3.97
CA SER A 16 14.35 20.85 -4.70
C SER A 16 13.61 19.51 -4.56
N ARG A 17 14.32 18.39 -4.76
CA ARG A 17 13.75 17.03 -4.57
C ARG A 17 13.38 16.73 -3.12
N ASP A 18 14.14 17.25 -2.16
CA ASP A 18 13.85 17.06 -0.73
C ASP A 18 12.63 17.89 -0.28
N THR A 19 12.42 19.07 -0.87
CA THR A 19 11.19 19.87 -0.69
C THR A 19 9.97 19.21 -1.33
N GLU A 20 10.10 18.67 -2.55
CA GLU A 20 9.01 17.96 -3.26
C GLU A 20 8.56 16.70 -2.48
N LYS A 21 9.51 15.91 -1.99
CA LYS A 21 9.21 14.78 -1.10
C LYS A 21 8.60 15.19 0.22
N ARG A 22 8.89 16.41 0.72
CA ARG A 22 8.30 16.94 1.95
C ARG A 22 6.82 17.30 1.70
N SER A 23 6.49 17.89 0.56
CA SER A 23 5.11 18.17 0.18
C SER A 23 4.30 16.90 -0.08
N GLU A 24 4.86 15.89 -0.76
CA GLU A 24 4.16 14.62 -1.00
C GLU A 24 3.79 13.89 0.30
N ILE A 25 4.69 13.91 1.28
CA ILE A 25 4.44 13.27 2.58
C ILE A 25 3.37 14.03 3.36
N ASN A 26 3.42 15.36 3.37
CA ASN A 26 2.40 16.17 4.04
C ASN A 26 1.03 15.99 3.36
N SER A 27 1.00 15.91 2.02
CA SER A 27 -0.19 15.61 1.24
C SER A 27 -0.74 14.23 1.58
N ALA A 28 0.11 13.20 1.64
CA ALA A 28 -0.32 11.86 2.01
C ALA A 28 -0.83 11.79 3.46
N ILE A 29 -0.25 12.58 4.38
CA ILE A 29 -0.73 12.69 5.76
C ILE A 29 -2.11 13.36 5.81
N GLU A 30 -2.34 14.42 5.03
CA GLU A 30 -3.67 15.05 4.94
C GLU A 30 -4.70 14.11 4.31
N GLU A 31 -4.35 13.42 3.22
CA GLU A 31 -5.21 12.46 2.54
C GLU A 31 -5.58 11.27 3.45
N LEU A 32 -4.60 10.74 4.19
CA LEU A 32 -4.82 9.72 5.23
C LEU A 32 -5.64 10.27 6.41
N SER A 33 -5.52 11.56 6.73
CA SER A 33 -6.32 12.20 7.79
C SER A 33 -7.80 12.31 7.38
N VAL A 34 -8.09 12.52 6.10
CA VAL A 34 -9.46 12.56 5.55
C VAL A 34 -10.05 11.14 5.45
N LEU A 35 -9.26 10.16 5.01
CA LEU A 35 -9.70 8.76 4.83
C LEU A 35 -10.13 8.05 6.14
N VAL A 36 -9.70 8.54 7.31
CA VAL A 36 -10.06 7.97 8.61
C VAL A 36 -11.43 8.46 9.10
N ILE A 37 -12.04 9.47 8.46
CA ILE A 37 -13.39 9.95 8.79
C ILE A 37 -14.42 9.18 7.94
N VAL A 38 -14.65 7.91 8.28
CA VAL A 38 -15.88 7.22 7.86
C VAL A 38 -16.72 6.92 9.10
N LYS A 39 -17.49 7.93 9.52
CA LYS A 39 -18.91 7.84 9.90
C LYS A 39 -19.50 9.26 9.87
N PRO A 40 -20.54 9.55 9.06
CA PRO A 40 -21.26 10.81 9.18
C PRO A 40 -22.28 10.66 10.31
N GLY A 41 -22.09 11.40 11.39
CA GLY A 41 -23.08 11.51 12.46
C GLY A 41 -22.49 12.00 13.77
N GLU A 42 -22.81 13.25 14.09
CA GLU A 42 -22.77 13.91 15.40
C GLU A 42 -21.50 14.72 15.75
N ASN A 43 -21.77 15.98 16.10
CA ASN A 43 -20.83 17.07 16.36
C ASN A 43 -19.98 16.82 17.62
N HIS A 44 -18.68 16.49 17.51
CA HIS A 44 -17.74 16.60 18.63
C HIS A 44 -16.32 16.86 18.11
N GLU A 45 -15.52 17.62 18.86
CA GLU A 45 -14.08 17.85 18.67
C GLU A 45 -13.42 16.64 18.01
N ALA A 46 -12.70 16.85 16.90
CA ALA A 46 -12.14 15.78 16.07
C ALA A 46 -11.39 14.77 16.95
N ALA A 47 -12.06 13.64 17.24
CA ALA A 47 -11.47 12.58 18.02
C ALA A 47 -10.14 12.19 17.33
N PRO A 48 -9.04 12.03 18.09
CA PRO A 48 -7.75 11.74 17.50
C PRO A 48 -7.88 10.50 16.61
N ALA A 49 -7.44 10.62 15.35
CA ALA A 49 -7.47 9.55 14.38
C ALA A 49 -6.90 8.26 15.02
N ARG A 50 -7.71 7.20 15.02
CA ARG A 50 -7.38 5.93 15.65
C ARG A 50 -7.46 4.83 14.61
N ILE A 51 -6.31 4.23 14.30
CA ILE A 51 -6.20 3.07 13.44
C ILE A 51 -5.67 1.92 14.31
N PRO A 52 -6.54 1.01 14.78
CA PRO A 52 -6.13 -0.13 15.57
C PRO A 52 -5.11 -1.00 14.82
N THR A 53 -3.92 -1.14 15.39
CA THR A 53 -2.78 -1.80 14.72
C THR A 53 -3.08 -3.26 14.36
N LYS A 54 -3.60 -4.05 15.31
CA LYS A 54 -3.92 -5.47 15.06
C LYS A 54 -4.98 -5.67 13.96
N PRO A 55 -6.14 -4.99 13.98
CA PRO A 55 -7.11 -5.06 12.88
C PRO A 55 -6.53 -4.65 11.52
N PHE A 56 -5.72 -3.58 11.45
CA PHE A 56 -5.07 -3.19 10.21
C PHE A 56 -4.14 -4.28 9.68
N LEU A 57 -3.28 -4.86 10.53
CA LEU A 57 -2.36 -5.93 10.13
C LEU A 57 -3.12 -7.20 9.71
N SER A 58 -4.21 -7.53 10.40
CA SER A 58 -5.10 -8.64 10.02
C SER A 58 -5.67 -8.45 8.62
N LEU A 59 -6.04 -7.22 8.25
CA LEU A 59 -6.50 -6.88 6.91
C LEU A 59 -5.37 -7.05 5.88
N CYS A 60 -4.15 -6.61 6.19
CA CYS A 60 -3.00 -6.82 5.31
C CYS A 60 -2.65 -8.30 5.13
N TYR A 61 -2.82 -9.14 6.16
CA TYR A 61 -2.63 -10.59 6.05
C TYR A 61 -3.59 -11.26 5.09
N MET A 62 -4.82 -10.73 4.91
CA MET A 62 -5.75 -11.25 3.92
C MET A 62 -5.22 -11.08 2.49
N ILE A 63 -4.44 -10.02 2.22
CA ILE A 63 -3.76 -9.87 0.92
C ILE A 63 -2.81 -11.04 0.69
N LEU A 64 -2.01 -11.43 1.69
CA LEU A 64 -1.09 -12.55 1.56
C LEU A 64 -1.83 -13.86 1.23
N GLN A 65 -2.98 -14.10 1.85
CA GLN A 65 -3.80 -15.28 1.56
C GLN A 65 -4.27 -15.30 0.10
N VAL A 66 -4.69 -14.15 -0.45
CA VAL A 66 -5.06 -14.04 -1.86
C VAL A 66 -3.85 -14.32 -2.76
N LEU A 67 -2.68 -13.74 -2.46
CA LEU A 67 -1.47 -13.96 -3.24
C LEU A 67 -1.00 -15.43 -3.20
N ASP A 68 -1.14 -16.10 -2.05
CA ASP A 68 -0.83 -17.53 -1.89
C ASP A 68 -1.75 -18.40 -2.76
N LYS A 69 -3.01 -17.98 -2.97
CA LYS A 69 -3.97 -18.68 -3.84
C LYS A 69 -3.71 -18.47 -5.33
N VAL A 70 -3.22 -17.28 -5.72
CA VAL A 70 -2.80 -17.01 -7.10
C VAL A 70 -1.60 -17.87 -7.48
N GLY A 71 -0.68 -18.07 -6.54
CA GLY A 71 0.42 -19.04 -6.66
C GLY A 71 1.82 -18.42 -6.79
N PRO A 72 2.82 -19.23 -7.16
CA PRO A 72 4.25 -18.88 -7.01
C PRO A 72 4.70 -17.64 -7.79
N THR A 73 3.96 -17.22 -8.82
CA THR A 73 4.26 -16.01 -9.60
C THR A 73 4.17 -14.74 -8.74
N MET A 74 3.40 -14.79 -7.64
CA MET A 74 3.25 -13.69 -6.69
C MET A 74 4.31 -13.65 -5.59
N VAL A 75 5.24 -14.61 -5.53
CA VAL A 75 6.15 -14.78 -4.37
C VAL A 75 6.93 -13.51 -4.02
N VAL A 76 7.36 -12.74 -5.02
CA VAL A 76 8.11 -11.50 -4.82
C VAL A 76 7.23 -10.42 -4.17
N ILE A 77 6.00 -10.24 -4.66
CA ILE A 77 5.04 -9.28 -4.12
C ILE A 77 4.64 -9.70 -2.70
N ARG A 78 4.34 -10.99 -2.52
CA ARG A 78 4.00 -11.58 -1.23
C ARG A 78 5.10 -11.33 -0.19
N GLN A 79 6.36 -11.54 -0.55
CA GLN A 79 7.50 -11.28 0.35
C GLN A 79 7.64 -9.80 0.73
N ASP A 80 7.42 -8.88 -0.20
CA ASP A 80 7.48 -7.44 0.09
C ASP A 80 6.39 -7.03 1.10
N ILE A 81 5.15 -7.46 0.88
CA ILE A 81 4.02 -7.20 1.79
C ILE A 81 4.27 -7.83 3.16
N ASP A 82 4.70 -9.10 3.22
CA ASP A 82 5.00 -9.81 4.47
C ASP A 82 6.09 -9.08 5.29
N GLN A 83 7.14 -8.59 4.63
CA GLN A 83 8.19 -7.82 5.31
C GLN A 83 7.69 -6.48 5.86
N ASN A 84 6.73 -5.85 5.18
CA ASN A 84 6.11 -4.61 5.66
C ASN A 84 5.18 -4.88 6.87
N ILE A 85 4.41 -5.97 6.84
CA ILE A 85 3.57 -6.39 7.97
C ILE A 85 4.42 -6.69 9.20
N LYS A 86 5.42 -7.57 9.06
CA LYS A 86 6.33 -7.97 10.15
C LYS A 86 7.05 -6.79 10.79
N ARG A 87 7.34 -5.74 10.02
CA ARG A 87 7.94 -4.52 10.56
C ARG A 87 7.00 -3.79 11.51
N LEU A 88 5.74 -3.62 11.12
CA LEU A 88 4.75 -2.98 11.98
C LEU A 88 4.38 -3.86 13.18
N GLU A 89 4.38 -5.18 13.02
CA GLU A 89 4.22 -6.13 14.13
C GLU A 89 5.34 -5.99 15.17
N ALA A 90 6.60 -6.00 14.74
CA ALA A 90 7.73 -5.83 15.65
C ALA A 90 7.66 -4.48 16.40
N MET A 91 7.15 -3.43 15.75
CA MET A 91 6.89 -2.15 16.42
C MET A 91 5.75 -2.27 17.44
N TYR A 92 4.64 -2.91 17.09
CA TYR A 92 3.56 -3.19 18.03
C TYR A 92 4.06 -3.94 19.27
N GLU A 93 4.82 -5.01 19.07
CA GLU A 93 5.38 -5.85 20.15
C GLU A 93 6.33 -5.09 21.07
N SER A 94 7.06 -4.09 20.55
CA SER A 94 7.97 -3.29 21.37
C SER A 94 7.27 -2.46 22.46
N ASN A 95 6.01 -2.06 22.24
CA ASN A 95 5.18 -1.40 23.25
C ASN A 95 3.68 -1.52 22.89
N PRO A 96 3.02 -2.63 23.25
CA PRO A 96 1.64 -2.90 22.82
C PRO A 96 0.60 -1.89 23.32
N LEU A 97 0.88 -1.19 24.43
CA LEU A 97 -0.02 -0.18 24.98
C LEU A 97 -0.04 1.06 24.07
N ILE A 98 1.12 1.64 23.79
CA ILE A 98 1.24 2.84 22.96
C ILE A 98 1.02 2.51 21.48
N ASN A 99 1.63 1.45 21.00
CA ASN A 99 1.62 1.07 19.58
C ASN A 99 0.35 0.30 19.17
N SER A 100 -0.66 0.24 20.05
CA SER A 100 -2.01 -0.26 19.72
C SER A 100 -2.74 0.60 18.68
N ASN A 101 -2.31 1.86 18.51
CA ASN A 101 -2.75 2.77 17.47
C ASN A 101 -1.60 3.06 16.50
N LEU A 102 -1.78 2.75 15.20
CA LEU A 102 -0.78 3.02 14.16
C LEU A 102 -0.40 4.50 14.07
N VAL A 103 -1.33 5.40 14.36
CA VAL A 103 -1.04 6.85 14.38
C VAL A 103 0.05 7.19 15.39
N GLU A 104 0.10 6.51 16.53
CA GLU A 104 1.14 6.72 17.54
C GLU A 104 2.50 6.15 17.11
N ILE A 105 2.51 5.03 16.39
CA ILE A 105 3.72 4.51 15.74
C ILE A 105 4.32 5.56 14.80
N LEU A 106 3.50 6.15 13.92
CA LEU A 106 3.91 7.14 12.93
C LEU A 106 4.41 8.44 13.58
N LYS A 107 3.71 8.93 14.61
CA LYS A 107 4.13 10.09 15.40
C LYS A 107 5.48 9.86 16.08
N SER A 108 5.67 8.70 16.69
CA SER A 108 6.93 8.30 17.34
C SER A 108 8.10 8.28 16.37
N GLU A 109 7.94 7.74 15.16
CA GLU A 109 9.01 7.74 14.17
C GLU A 109 9.30 9.14 13.60
N THR A 110 8.26 9.97 13.48
CA THR A 110 8.38 11.36 13.03
C THR A 110 9.15 12.19 14.05
N SER A 111 8.81 12.09 15.34
CA SER A 111 9.50 12.80 16.42
C SER A 111 10.96 12.36 16.58
N LYS A 112 11.25 11.08 16.32
CA LYS A 112 12.62 10.54 16.29
C LYS A 112 13.40 10.87 15.00
N GLY A 113 12.76 11.52 14.01
CA GLY A 113 13.39 11.84 12.73
C GLY A 113 13.75 10.62 11.87
N ILE A 114 13.14 9.45 12.13
CA ILE A 114 13.44 8.19 11.42
C ILE A 114 12.37 7.78 10.42
N ALA A 115 11.19 8.43 10.41
CA ALA A 115 10.07 8.10 9.53
C ALA A 115 10.45 8.02 8.04
N LYS A 116 11.41 8.86 7.59
CA LYS A 116 11.86 8.92 6.19
C LYS A 116 13.03 7.99 5.85
N LYS A 117 13.56 7.23 6.81
CA LYS A 117 14.60 6.23 6.52
C LYS A 117 14.05 5.19 5.54
N ARG A 118 14.94 4.61 4.72
CA ARG A 118 14.59 3.60 3.72
C ARG A 118 13.78 2.45 4.32
N ILE A 119 14.14 2.07 5.55
CA ILE A 119 13.50 1.02 6.33
C ILE A 119 12.91 1.71 7.57
N SER A 120 11.59 1.87 7.61
CA SER A 120 10.84 2.47 8.72
C SER A 120 9.42 1.91 8.75
N GLY A 121 8.78 1.95 9.92
CA GLY A 121 7.37 1.61 10.07
C GLY A 121 6.47 2.49 9.21
N SER A 122 6.79 3.78 9.13
CA SER A 122 6.06 4.77 8.34
C SER A 122 6.07 4.44 6.86
N LYS A 123 7.22 3.98 6.32
CA LYS A 123 7.29 3.50 4.93
C LYS A 123 6.53 2.19 4.75
N SER A 124 6.62 1.26 5.71
CA SER A 124 5.84 0.02 5.65
C SER A 124 4.34 0.27 5.68
N PHE A 125 3.86 1.17 6.53
CA PHE A 125 2.45 1.58 6.57
C PHE A 125 1.98 2.16 5.23
N VAL A 126 2.74 3.11 4.65
CA VAL A 126 2.40 3.71 3.35
C VAL A 126 2.31 2.66 2.24
N TRP A 127 3.25 1.73 2.16
CA TRP A 127 3.20 0.67 1.14
C TRP A 127 2.04 -0.29 1.35
N LEU A 128 1.73 -0.65 2.59
CA LEU A 128 0.57 -1.49 2.90
C LEU A 128 -0.75 -0.81 2.55
N THR A 129 -0.92 0.48 2.85
CA THR A 129 -2.13 1.21 2.45
C THR A 129 -2.28 1.25 0.93
N ARG A 130 -1.20 1.49 0.18
CA ARG A 130 -1.26 1.45 -1.29
C ARG A 130 -1.59 0.06 -1.84
N SER A 131 -1.13 -1.00 -1.20
CA SER A 131 -1.55 -2.38 -1.53
C SER A 131 -3.04 -2.59 -1.25
N LEU A 132 -3.58 -2.00 -0.18
CA LEU A 132 -5.01 -2.04 0.13
C LEU A 132 -5.84 -1.23 -0.87
N ASP A 133 -5.35 -0.07 -1.31
CA ASP A 133 -6.01 0.74 -2.35
C ASP A 133 -6.11 -0.03 -3.67
N LEU A 134 -5.00 -0.66 -4.10
CA LEU A 134 -5.00 -1.54 -5.27
C LEU A 134 -6.00 -2.69 -5.12
N THR A 135 -6.00 -3.36 -3.96
CA THR A 135 -6.90 -4.48 -3.67
C THR A 135 -8.37 -4.02 -3.71
N SER A 136 -8.68 -2.89 -3.08
CA SER A 136 -10.02 -2.31 -3.07
C SER A 136 -10.49 -1.92 -4.47
N ALA A 137 -9.65 -1.24 -5.25
CA ALA A 137 -9.96 -0.86 -6.63
C ALA A 137 -10.23 -2.09 -7.52
N LEU A 138 -9.41 -3.14 -7.38
CA LEU A 138 -9.58 -4.39 -8.12
C LEU A 138 -10.88 -5.10 -7.75
N LEU A 139 -11.18 -5.22 -6.45
CA LEU A 139 -12.44 -5.83 -5.99
C LEU A 139 -13.65 -5.03 -6.45
N GLN A 140 -13.59 -3.70 -6.43
CA GLN A 140 -14.67 -2.85 -6.95
C GLN A 140 -14.87 -3.05 -8.46
N ALA A 141 -13.79 -3.14 -9.23
CA ALA A 141 -13.85 -3.38 -10.67
C ALA A 141 -14.51 -4.74 -10.98
N LEU A 142 -14.10 -5.79 -10.26
CA LEU A 142 -14.54 -7.17 -10.50
C LEU A 142 -15.90 -7.52 -9.90
N LEU A 143 -16.28 -6.95 -8.75
CA LEU A 143 -17.48 -7.38 -8.03
C LEU A 143 -18.65 -6.41 -8.17
N VAL A 144 -18.37 -5.13 -8.39
CA VAL A 144 -19.40 -4.08 -8.35
C VAL A 144 -19.66 -3.49 -9.72
N LYS A 145 -18.59 -3.09 -10.42
CA LYS A 145 -18.72 -2.32 -11.67
C LYS A 145 -18.96 -3.21 -12.88
N GLU A 146 -18.07 -4.16 -13.13
CA GLU A 146 -18.10 -4.96 -14.35
C GLU A 146 -17.68 -6.42 -14.08
N PRO A 147 -18.59 -7.28 -13.57
CA PRO A 147 -18.24 -8.65 -13.20
C PRO A 147 -17.78 -9.57 -14.34
N LYS A 148 -18.03 -9.16 -15.59
CA LYS A 148 -17.56 -9.85 -16.80
C LYS A 148 -16.30 -9.22 -17.40
N LYS A 149 -15.70 -8.23 -16.73
CA LYS A 149 -14.49 -7.56 -17.19
C LYS A 149 -13.35 -8.55 -17.25
N ASN A 150 -12.53 -8.42 -18.28
CA ASN A 150 -11.31 -9.20 -18.39
C ASN A 150 -10.42 -8.92 -17.17
N MET A 151 -9.93 -9.99 -16.52
CA MET A 151 -9.12 -9.90 -15.31
C MET A 151 -7.84 -9.07 -15.52
N GLU A 152 -7.11 -9.30 -16.60
CA GLU A 152 -5.89 -8.56 -16.91
C GLU A 152 -6.18 -7.07 -17.07
N GLN A 153 -7.27 -6.73 -17.76
CA GLN A 153 -7.72 -5.35 -17.89
C GLN A 153 -8.11 -4.73 -16.54
N ALA A 154 -8.88 -5.44 -15.71
CA ALA A 154 -9.29 -4.97 -14.39
C ALA A 154 -8.09 -4.72 -13.46
N VAL A 155 -7.10 -5.63 -13.48
CA VAL A 155 -5.86 -5.47 -12.73
C VAL A 155 -5.03 -4.30 -13.24
N GLN A 156 -4.89 -4.16 -14.56
CA GLN A 156 -4.10 -3.08 -15.15
C GLN A 156 -4.71 -1.70 -14.85
N GLU A 157 -6.03 -1.54 -15.00
CA GLU A 157 -6.71 -0.28 -14.68
C GLU A 157 -6.63 0.06 -13.19
N SER A 158 -6.80 -0.94 -12.32
CA SER A 158 -6.69 -0.75 -10.86
C SER A 158 -5.27 -0.35 -10.46
N TYR A 159 -4.26 -0.97 -11.08
CA TYR A 159 -2.86 -0.61 -10.89
C TYR A 159 -2.55 0.82 -11.34
N ASP A 160 -3.03 1.19 -12.53
CA ASP A 160 -2.82 2.52 -13.11
C ASP A 160 -3.42 3.61 -12.21
N ALA A 161 -4.58 3.35 -11.61
CA ALA A 161 -5.28 4.28 -10.73
C ALA A 161 -4.68 4.43 -9.33
N THR A 162 -3.91 3.44 -8.84
CA THR A 162 -3.52 3.38 -7.41
C THR A 162 -2.01 3.32 -7.21
N LEU A 163 -1.36 2.25 -7.64
CA LEU A 163 0.02 1.92 -7.27
C LEU A 163 1.05 2.48 -8.26
N LYS A 164 0.69 2.60 -9.54
CA LYS A 164 1.58 3.07 -10.61
C LYS A 164 2.25 4.42 -10.36
N PRO A 165 1.57 5.46 -9.84
CA PRO A 165 2.21 6.75 -9.57
C PRO A 165 3.40 6.65 -8.61
N TRP A 166 3.41 5.62 -7.77
CA TRP A 166 4.44 5.38 -6.75
C TRP A 166 5.54 4.42 -7.20
N HIS A 167 5.37 3.79 -8.36
CA HIS A 167 6.32 2.85 -8.94
C HIS A 167 7.23 3.55 -9.96
N GLY A 168 8.54 3.45 -9.74
CA GLY A 168 9.52 3.81 -10.77
C GLY A 168 9.41 2.90 -12.00
N TRP A 169 10.13 3.25 -13.07
CA TRP A 169 10.08 2.51 -14.34
C TRP A 169 10.41 1.02 -14.19
N ILE A 170 11.33 0.65 -13.28
CA ILE A 170 11.70 -0.74 -12.99
C ILE A 170 10.52 -1.49 -12.37
N SER A 171 9.96 -0.95 -11.28
CA SER A 171 8.82 -1.57 -10.58
C SER A 171 7.60 -1.68 -11.50
N SER A 172 7.36 -0.67 -12.33
CA SER A 172 6.28 -0.69 -13.32
C SER A 172 6.50 -1.74 -14.42
N ALA A 173 7.74 -1.94 -14.86
CA ALA A 173 8.05 -3.00 -15.81
C ALA A 173 7.88 -4.40 -15.19
N ALA A 174 8.35 -4.59 -13.96
CA ALA A 174 8.19 -5.83 -13.22
C ALA A 174 6.70 -6.17 -13.01
N PHE A 175 5.87 -5.20 -12.63
CA PHE A 175 4.44 -5.40 -12.46
C PHE A 175 3.78 -5.92 -13.75
N ARG A 176 4.05 -5.30 -14.89
CA ARG A 176 3.51 -5.74 -16.20
C ARG A 176 3.88 -7.19 -16.50
N VAL A 177 5.14 -7.57 -16.30
CA VAL A 177 5.60 -8.94 -16.51
C VAL A 177 4.87 -9.92 -15.59
N ILE A 178 4.71 -9.58 -14.32
CA ILE A 178 3.98 -10.40 -13.34
C ILE A 178 2.53 -10.61 -13.79
N ILE A 179 1.84 -9.57 -14.24
CA ILE A 179 0.44 -9.69 -14.71
C ILE A 179 0.33 -10.55 -15.95
N THR A 180 1.21 -10.36 -16.94
CA THR A 180 1.22 -11.18 -18.16
C THR A 180 1.48 -12.67 -17.87
N ILE A 181 2.33 -12.99 -16.88
CA ILE A 181 2.56 -14.39 -16.49
C ILE A 181 1.36 -14.93 -15.68
N SER A 182 0.75 -14.08 -14.87
CA SER A 182 -0.27 -14.51 -13.91
C SER A 182 -1.66 -14.57 -14.49
N SER A 183 -1.92 -13.99 -15.66
CA SER A 183 -3.20 -14.14 -16.38
C SER A 183 -3.56 -15.62 -16.63
N VAL A 184 -2.57 -16.51 -16.75
CA VAL A 184 -2.78 -17.98 -16.85
C VAL A 184 -3.16 -18.62 -15.50
N SER A 185 -2.67 -18.09 -14.37
CA SER A 185 -2.89 -18.62 -13.01
C SER A 185 -4.09 -17.98 -12.29
N PHE A 186 -4.43 -16.73 -12.60
CA PHE A 186 -5.61 -16.05 -12.08
C PHE A 186 -6.91 -16.62 -12.67
N LEU A 187 -6.88 -17.03 -13.95
CA LEU A 187 -8.03 -17.68 -14.59
C LEU A 187 -8.31 -19.06 -14.00
N SER A 188 -7.29 -19.81 -13.55
CA SER A 188 -7.52 -21.09 -12.87
C SER A 188 -8.09 -20.89 -11.45
N PHE A 189 -7.62 -19.88 -10.71
CA PHE A 189 -8.14 -19.56 -9.38
C PHE A 189 -9.63 -19.14 -9.41
N PHE A 190 -9.99 -18.15 -10.23
CA PHE A 190 -11.38 -17.67 -10.28
C PHE A 190 -12.34 -18.65 -10.93
N ASN A 191 -11.93 -19.42 -11.96
CA ASN A 191 -12.83 -20.42 -12.55
C ASN A 191 -13.12 -21.57 -11.57
N VAL A 192 -12.13 -22.04 -10.81
CA VAL A 192 -12.34 -23.17 -9.88
C VAL A 192 -13.19 -22.75 -8.67
N GLU A 193 -12.99 -21.55 -8.11
CA GLU A 193 -13.75 -21.09 -6.95
C GLU A 193 -15.18 -20.64 -7.33
N LEU A 194 -15.39 -19.96 -8.48
CA LEU A 194 -16.74 -19.60 -8.95
C LEU A 194 -17.58 -20.82 -9.36
N LEU A 195 -16.98 -21.85 -9.96
CA LEU A 195 -17.68 -23.12 -10.24
C LEU A 195 -18.08 -23.85 -8.95
N SER A 196 -17.25 -23.80 -7.90
CA SER A 196 -17.54 -24.39 -6.59
C SER A 196 -18.70 -23.68 -5.89
N ILE A 197 -18.76 -22.34 -5.97
CA ILE A 197 -19.87 -21.53 -5.44
C ILE A 197 -21.16 -21.75 -6.25
N ALA A 198 -21.06 -21.86 -7.57
CA ALA A 198 -22.22 -22.10 -8.45
C ALA A 198 -22.81 -23.51 -8.36
N HIS A 199 -22.04 -24.51 -7.91
CA HIS A 199 -22.53 -25.88 -7.65
C HIS A 199 -23.01 -26.12 -6.21
N SER A 200 -22.72 -25.19 -5.29
CA SER A 200 -23.22 -25.23 -3.89
C SER A 200 -24.47 -24.37 -3.65
N SER A 201 -25.07 -23.80 -4.71
CA SER A 201 -26.29 -23.00 -4.65
C SER A 201 -27.45 -23.69 -5.36
#